data_AF-A0AAN9FZC9-F1
#
_entry.id   AF-A0AAN9FZC9-F1
#
_cell.length_a   1.000
_cell.length_b   1.000
_cell.length_c   1.000
_cell.angle_alpha   90.00
_cell.angle_beta   90.00
_cell.angle_gamma   90.00
#
_symmetry.space_group_name_H-M   'P 1'
#
loop_
_entity.id
_entity.type
_entity.pdbx_description
1 polymer ?
#
loop_
_entity_poly.entity_id
_entity_poly.type
_entity_poly.pdbx_seq_one_letter_code
_entity_poly.pdbx_strand_id
1 'polypeptide(L)'
;MSTSQKHRAFVNAPMANKPVTAIPGIGKVLGSRLNQRGYADAPAVYGQYLMKGADPRAFKAGIKADCGANRKQQSDCHGAMKGWSNQHFY
;
A
#
# COMPACT_ATOMS: atom_id res chain seq x y z
N MET A 1 -15.55 -6.13 10.88
CA MET A 1 -14.22 -5.50 11.11
C MET A 1 -14.29 -4.07 10.64
N SER A 2 -13.97 -3.09 11.51
CA SER A 2 -13.93 -1.68 11.13
C SER A 2 -12.54 -1.33 10.59
N THR A 3 -12.46 -0.72 9.40
CA THR A 3 -11.21 -0.22 8.83
C THR A 3 -10.82 1.10 9.50
N SER A 4 -9.52 1.37 9.62
CA SER A 4 -9.03 2.62 10.23
C SER A 4 -9.54 3.86 9.47
N GLN A 5 -9.59 5.02 10.14
CA GLN A 5 -9.92 6.30 9.47
C GLN A 5 -8.93 6.58 8.33
N LYS A 6 -7.64 6.28 8.53
CA LYS A 6 -6.61 6.40 7.49
C LYS A 6 -6.91 5.55 6.26
N HIS A 7 -7.41 4.32 6.45
CA HIS A 7 -7.81 3.46 5.34
C HIS A 7 -8.99 4.03 4.57
N ARG A 8 -10.05 4.46 5.26
CA ARG A 8 -11.22 5.09 4.62
C ARG A 8 -10.83 6.35 3.85
N ALA A 9 -10.02 7.22 4.44
CA ALA A 9 -9.53 8.43 3.78
C ALA A 9 -8.63 8.15 2.57
N PHE A 10 -7.90 7.04 2.59
CA PHE A 10 -7.08 6.61 1.45
C PHE A 10 -7.94 6.08 0.31
N VAL A 11 -8.88 5.17 0.59
CA VAL A 11 -9.76 4.53 -0.40
C VAL A 11 -10.71 5.53 -1.08
N ASN A 12 -11.26 6.47 -0.32
CA ASN A 12 -12.26 7.42 -0.83
C ASN A 12 -11.68 8.59 -1.64
N ALA A 13 -10.36 8.70 -1.76
CA ALA A 13 -9.70 9.80 -2.47
C ALA A 13 -8.84 9.25 -3.62
N PRO A 14 -8.63 10.03 -4.70
CA PRO A 14 -7.68 9.66 -5.75
C PRO A 14 -6.29 9.39 -5.18
N MET A 15 -5.63 8.31 -5.61
CA MET A 15 -4.28 7.95 -5.13
C MET A 15 -3.17 8.85 -5.69
N ALA A 16 -3.46 9.57 -6.78
CA ALA A 16 -2.51 10.43 -7.48
C ALA A 16 -1.80 11.38 -6.49
N ASN A 17 -0.46 11.45 -6.60
CA ASN A 17 0.43 12.32 -5.81
C ASN A 17 0.42 12.09 -4.28
N LYS A 18 -0.20 11.02 -3.77
CA LYS A 18 -0.09 10.68 -2.34
C LYS A 18 1.29 10.06 -2.05
N PRO A 19 2.00 10.49 -0.99
CA PRO A 19 3.28 9.86 -0.64
C PRO A 19 3.07 8.42 -0.17
N VAL A 20 4.11 7.59 -0.20
CA VAL A 20 4.06 6.20 0.31
C VAL A 20 3.60 6.11 1.77
N THR A 21 3.87 7.15 2.58
CA THR A 21 3.48 7.24 3.99
C THR A 21 1.98 7.48 4.17
N ALA A 22 1.24 7.87 3.13
CA ALA A 22 -0.21 7.96 3.15
C ALA A 22 -0.88 6.59 3.11
N ILE A 23 -0.17 5.54 2.68
CA ILE A 23 -0.70 4.18 2.62
C ILE A 23 -0.93 3.65 4.04
N PRO A 24 -2.12 3.09 4.34
CA PRO A 24 -2.36 2.34 5.58
C PRO A 24 -1.31 1.24 5.80
N GLY A 25 -0.79 1.12 7.01
CA GLY A 25 0.29 0.17 7.33
C GLY A 25 1.71 0.67 7.00
N ILE A 26 1.86 1.72 6.18
CA ILE A 26 3.16 2.33 5.88
C ILE A 26 3.32 3.63 6.69
N GLY A 27 4.23 3.59 7.67
CA GLY A 27 4.66 4.75 8.45
C GLY A 27 5.95 5.38 7.90
N LYS A 28 6.47 6.43 8.57
CA LYS A 28 7.67 7.16 8.12
C LYS A 28 8.89 6.26 7.87
N VAL A 29 9.17 5.32 8.77
CA VAL A 29 10.31 4.39 8.65
C VAL A 29 10.18 3.48 7.44
N LEU A 30 9.02 2.84 7.26
CA LEU A 30 8.79 1.97 6.12
C LEU A 30 8.75 2.76 4.81
N GLY A 31 8.14 3.94 4.82
CA GLY A 31 8.09 4.85 3.67
C GLY A 31 9.49 5.28 3.22
N SER A 32 10.38 5.62 4.16
CA SER A 32 11.77 5.96 3.82
C SER A 32 12.51 4.79 3.15
N ARG A 33 12.32 3.55 3.63
CA ARG A 33 12.90 2.35 3.01
C ARG A 33 12.32 2.06 1.62
N LEU A 34 11.01 2.26 1.45
CA LEU A 34 10.36 2.14 0.14
C LEU A 34 10.90 3.20 -0.84
N ASN A 35 11.06 4.44 -0.41
CA ASN A 35 11.66 5.50 -1.23
C ASN A 35 13.10 5.13 -1.65
N GLN A 36 13.91 4.59 -0.74
CA GLN A 36 15.27 4.11 -1.04
C GLN A 36 15.29 2.94 -2.04
N ARG A 37 14.21 2.15 -2.10
CA ARG A 37 14.01 1.09 -3.09
C ARG A 37 13.45 1.57 -4.43
N GLY A 38 13.17 2.87 -4.57
CA GLY A 38 12.66 3.47 -5.80
C GLY A 38 11.14 3.67 -5.85
N TYR A 39 10.41 3.36 -4.78
CA TYR A 39 8.98 3.66 -4.70
C TYR A 39 8.78 5.14 -4.33
N ALA A 40 8.60 6.00 -5.33
CA ALA A 40 8.49 7.44 -5.12
C ALA A 40 7.21 7.85 -4.35
N ASP A 41 6.09 7.17 -4.61
CA ASP A 41 4.77 7.55 -4.13
C ASP A 41 3.81 6.35 -4.03
N ALA A 42 2.56 6.59 -3.63
CA ALA A 42 1.55 5.56 -3.52
C ALA A 42 1.21 4.88 -4.87
N PRO A 43 1.09 5.60 -6.00
CA PRO A 43 1.00 5.00 -7.32
C PRO A 43 2.10 3.99 -7.65
N ALA A 44 3.36 4.27 -7.30
CA ALA A 44 4.46 3.32 -7.52
C ALA A 44 4.25 1.99 -6.77
N VAL A 45 3.80 2.05 -5.50
CA VAL A 45 3.48 0.85 -4.71
C VAL A 45 2.25 0.12 -5.27
N TYR A 46 1.27 0.87 -5.78
CA TYR A 46 0.09 0.31 -6.43
C TYR A 46 0.43 -0.40 -7.75
N GLY A 47 1.35 0.14 -8.54
CA GLY A 47 1.88 -0.52 -9.73
C GLY A 47 2.47 -1.91 -9.40
N GLN A 48 3.26 -1.99 -8.33
CA GLN A 48 3.79 -3.28 -7.85
C GLN A 48 2.69 -4.25 -7.41
N TYR A 49 1.63 -3.76 -6.77
CA TYR A 49 0.45 -4.57 -6.44
C TYR A 49 -0.22 -5.15 -7.70
N LEU A 50 -0.39 -4.35 -8.74
CA LEU A 50 -0.96 -4.79 -10.01
C LEU A 50 -0.06 -5.79 -10.75
N MET A 51 1.25 -5.56 -10.79
CA MET A 51 2.22 -6.47 -11.43
C MET A 51 2.24 -7.86 -10.78
N LYS A 52 1.90 -7.96 -9.50
CA LYS A 52 1.75 -9.24 -8.79
C LYS A 52 0.38 -9.90 -9.00
N GLY A 53 -0.43 -9.42 -9.95
CA GLY A 53 -1.75 -9.96 -10.24
C GLY A 53 -2.73 -9.82 -9.07
N ALA A 54 -2.52 -8.81 -8.21
CA ALA A 54 -3.24 -8.66 -6.94
C ALA A 54 -3.14 -9.88 -6.00
N ASP A 55 -2.17 -10.79 -6.18
CA ASP A 55 -1.95 -11.91 -5.26
C ASP A 55 -1.54 -11.39 -3.88
N PRO A 56 -2.37 -11.63 -2.83
CA PRO A 56 -2.06 -11.18 -1.48
C PRO A 56 -0.75 -11.75 -0.94
N ARG A 57 -0.35 -12.96 -1.35
CA ARG A 57 0.86 -13.60 -0.82
C ARG A 57 2.11 -12.97 -1.45
N ALA A 58 2.18 -12.91 -2.78
CA ALA A 58 3.31 -12.33 -3.48
C ALA A 58 3.51 -10.85 -3.14
N PHE A 59 2.44 -10.06 -3.07
CA PHE A 59 2.54 -8.64 -2.72
C PHE A 59 3.06 -8.43 -1.28
N LYS A 60 2.49 -9.15 -0.30
CA LYS A 60 2.91 -9.03 1.11
C LYS A 60 4.36 -9.47 1.32
N ALA A 61 4.79 -10.52 0.62
CA ALA A 61 6.18 -10.96 0.62
C ALA A 61 7.13 -9.90 0.05
N GLY A 62 6.76 -9.27 -1.08
CA GLY A 62 7.52 -8.18 -1.68
C GLY A 62 7.67 -6.97 -0.75
N ILE A 63 6.56 -6.49 -0.18
CA ILE A 63 6.58 -5.38 0.78
C ILE A 63 7.45 -5.71 2.01
N LYS A 64 7.42 -6.95 2.50
CA LYS A 64 8.32 -7.38 3.59
C LYS A 64 9.79 -7.31 3.16
N ALA A 65 10.12 -7.80 1.96
CA ALA A 65 11.49 -7.79 1.45
C ALA A 65 12.02 -6.36 1.21
N ASP A 66 11.16 -5.47 0.73
CA ASP A 66 11.55 -4.12 0.34
C ASP A 66 11.73 -3.18 1.53
N CYS A 67 10.84 -3.25 2.54
CA CYS A 67 10.86 -2.30 3.66
C CYS A 67 10.84 -2.93 5.06
N GLY A 68 10.75 -4.26 5.17
CA GLY A 68 10.73 -4.96 6.46
C GLY A 68 9.39 -4.87 7.19
N ALA A 69 8.28 -4.65 6.47
CA ALA A 69 6.95 -4.56 7.08
C ALA A 69 6.57 -5.85 7.83
N ASN A 70 5.91 -5.72 8.99
CA ASN A 70 5.36 -6.85 9.73
C ASN A 70 4.01 -7.33 9.14
N ARG A 71 3.47 -8.44 9.65
CA ARG A 71 2.23 -9.06 9.12
C ARG A 71 1.02 -8.11 9.14
N LYS A 72 0.90 -7.24 10.15
CA LYS A 72 -0.20 -6.28 10.27
C LYS A 72 -0.05 -5.18 9.22
N GLN A 73 1.14 -4.60 9.12
CA GLN A 73 1.46 -3.54 8.14
C GLN A 73 1.28 -4.02 6.71
N GLN A 74 1.75 -5.23 6.41
CA GLN A 74 1.53 -5.89 5.12
C GLN A 74 0.03 -6.04 4.79
N SER A 75 -0.77 -6.47 5.77
CA SER A 75 -2.21 -6.68 5.58
C SER A 75 -2.98 -5.37 5.43
N ASP A 76 -2.60 -4.32 6.16
CA ASP A 76 -3.18 -2.99 6.03
C ASP A 76 -2.86 -2.35 4.68
N CYS A 77 -1.60 -2.47 4.22
CA CYS A 77 -1.15 -1.96 2.93
C CYS A 77 -1.89 -2.67 1.79
N HIS A 78 -1.88 -4.01 1.80
CA HIS A 78 -2.62 -4.82 0.83
C HIS A 78 -4.12 -4.49 0.83
N GLY A 79 -4.72 -4.40 2.02
CA GLY A 79 -6.13 -4.06 2.16
C GLY A 79 -6.45 -2.70 1.55
N ALA A 80 -5.58 -1.70 1.74
CA ALA A 80 -5.74 -0.38 1.17
C ALA A 80 -5.66 -0.38 -0.36
N MET A 81 -4.71 -1.12 -0.94
CA MET A 81 -4.59 -1.26 -2.40
C MET A 81 -5.83 -1.93 -2.98
N LYS A 82 -6.26 -3.05 -2.42
CA LYS A 82 -7.48 -3.76 -2.82
C LYS A 82 -8.73 -2.88 -2.68
N GLY A 83 -8.87 -2.20 -1.54
CA GLY A 83 -10.01 -1.31 -1.28
C GLY A 83 -10.07 -0.16 -2.28
N TRP A 84 -8.92 0.43 -2.62
CA TRP A 84 -8.84 1.49 -3.61
C TRP A 84 -9.16 0.97 -5.02
N SER A 85 -8.62 -0.18 -5.43
CA SER A 85 -8.97 -0.83 -6.71
C SER A 85 -10.48 -1.05 -6.85
N ASN A 86 -11.09 -1.60 -5.80
CA ASN A 86 -12.53 -1.90 -5.75
C ASN A 86 -13.43 -0.66 -5.74
N GLN A 87 -12.89 0.53 -5.49
CA GLN A 87 -13.68 1.77 -5.41
C GLN A 87 -13.56 2.61 -6.69
N HIS A 88 -12.45 2.49 -7.44
CA HIS A 88 -12.12 3.36 -8.57
C HIS A 88 -12.04 2.64 -9.92
N PHE A 89 -11.92 1.31 -9.96
CA PHE A 89 -11.85 0.54 -11.21
C PHE A 89 -12.96 -0.50 -11.39
N TYR A 90 -13.69 -0.85 -10.34
CA TYR A 90 -14.79 -1.79 -10.35
C TYR A 90 -16.00 -1.20 -9.64
#